data_AF-A0A3S0DN34-F1
#
_entry.id   AF-A0A3S0DN34-F1
#
_cell.length_a   1.000
_cell.length_b   1.000
_cell.length_c   1.000
_cell.angle_alpha   90.00
_cell.angle_beta   90.00
_cell.angle_gamma   90.00
#
_symmetry.space_group_name_H-M   'P 1'
#
loop_
_entity.id
_entity.type
_entity.pdbx_description
1 polymer ?
#
loop_
_entity_poly.entity_id
_entity_poly.type
_entity_poly.pdbx_seq_one_letter_code
_entity_poly.pdbx_strand_id
1 'polypeptide(L)'
;MKKVILLIILIQLSSCKTYTKFNTNELSQSDTIYHLDLSNKNLKTQPDLSKFTIIELNISKNRIATFEENKLPKGIKKLNFSHNKISKKVIFKEERDLESVNFSNNKMKSFFYPNGIIKNLNLSNNKLVTIQMPLYNDKRADTLNVANNPKLETTEINNIGFPRFYKTLINFSINTKN
;
A
#
# COMPACT_ATOMS: atom_id res chain seq x y z
N MET A 1 -24.16 -4.61 -23.09
CA MET A 1 -23.98 -3.22 -22.59
C MET A 1 -23.29 -3.28 -21.23
N LYS A 2 -22.01 -2.89 -21.14
CA LYS A 2 -21.29 -2.81 -19.86
C LYS A 2 -21.89 -1.64 -19.09
N LYS A 3 -22.69 -1.90 -18.05
CA LYS A 3 -23.19 -0.84 -17.17
C LYS A 3 -21.99 -0.24 -16.45
N VAL A 4 -21.63 1.00 -16.80
CA VAL A 4 -20.66 1.80 -16.06
C VAL A 4 -21.39 2.27 -14.80
N ILE A 5 -21.43 1.42 -13.77
CA ILE A 5 -21.93 1.83 -12.47
C ILE A 5 -20.78 2.52 -11.77
N LEU A 6 -20.80 3.86 -11.80
CA LEU A 6 -20.01 4.68 -10.88
C LEU A 6 -20.61 4.48 -9.48
N LEU A 7 -20.29 3.35 -8.85
CA LEU A 7 -20.72 3.08 -7.48
C LEU A 7 -19.82 3.89 -6.55
N ILE A 8 -20.10 5.19 -6.43
CA ILE A 8 -19.59 6.00 -5.32
C ILE A 8 -20.32 5.47 -4.09
N ILE A 9 -19.73 4.47 -3.42
CA ILE A 9 -20.14 4.13 -2.06
C ILE A 9 -19.67 5.28 -1.16
N LEU A 10 -20.43 6.38 -1.17
CA LEU A 10 -20.41 7.43 -0.16
C LEU A 10 -21.02 6.82 1.11
N ILE A 11 -20.23 6.04 1.87
CA ILE A 11 -20.56 5.81 3.29
C ILE A 11 -20.07 7.03 4.06
N GLN A 12 -20.70 8.17 3.80
CA GLN A 12 -20.86 9.21 4.80
C GLN A 12 -22.31 9.18 5.22
N LEU A 13 -22.57 8.65 6.42
CA LEU A 13 -23.71 9.09 7.21
C LEU A 13 -23.31 9.02 8.70
N SER A 14 -23.52 10.17 9.31
CA SER A 14 -23.36 10.52 10.71
C SER A 14 -23.99 9.51 11.67
N SER A 15 -23.57 9.61 12.94
CA SER A 15 -24.06 8.85 14.10
C SER A 15 -23.49 7.44 14.23
N CYS A 16 -22.51 7.31 15.13
CA CYS A 16 -22.39 6.27 16.16
C CYS A 16 -23.21 4.98 15.96
N LYS A 17 -22.98 4.27 14.84
CA LYS A 17 -23.38 2.88 14.65
C LYS A 17 -22.15 2.12 14.21
N THR A 18 -21.67 1.26 15.10
CA THR A 18 -20.64 0.27 14.80
C THR A 18 -21.18 -0.67 13.72
N TYR A 19 -20.80 -0.43 12.46
CA TYR A 19 -21.01 -1.40 11.39
C TYR A 19 -20.14 -2.62 11.69
N THR A 20 -20.77 -3.66 12.24
CA THR A 20 -20.15 -4.95 12.51
C THR A 20 -19.95 -5.67 11.18
N LYS A 21 -18.73 -5.59 10.65
CA LYS A 21 -18.16 -6.43 9.57
C LYS A 21 -18.56 -6.02 8.14
N PHE A 22 -17.58 -5.55 7.37
CA PHE A 22 -17.67 -5.39 5.91
C PHE A 22 -18.09 -6.73 5.26
N ASN A 23 -19.12 -6.70 4.41
CA ASN A 23 -19.63 -7.87 3.70
C ASN A 23 -19.32 -7.76 2.20
N THR A 24 -18.52 -8.69 1.68
CA THR A 24 -18.14 -8.74 0.26
C THR A 24 -19.29 -9.10 -0.67
N ASN A 25 -20.40 -9.64 -0.15
CA ASN A 25 -21.55 -10.06 -0.96
C ASN A 25 -22.32 -8.88 -1.57
N GLU A 26 -22.05 -7.66 -1.10
CA GLU A 26 -22.62 -6.42 -1.65
C GLU A 26 -21.88 -5.93 -2.91
N LEU A 27 -20.76 -6.57 -3.27
CA LEU A 27 -19.95 -6.22 -4.44
C LEU A 27 -20.21 -7.16 -5.62
N SER A 28 -20.33 -6.58 -6.82
CA SER A 28 -20.40 -7.32 -8.08
C SER A 28 -19.01 -7.75 -8.55
N GLN A 29 -18.83 -9.04 -8.89
CA GLN A 29 -17.56 -9.57 -9.40
C GLN A 29 -17.34 -9.29 -10.90
N SER A 30 -18.41 -8.97 -11.64
CA SER A 30 -18.32 -8.66 -13.08
C SER A 30 -17.96 -7.20 -13.36
N ASP A 31 -18.15 -6.32 -12.38
CA ASP A 31 -17.99 -4.89 -12.55
C ASP A 31 -16.58 -4.43 -12.17
N THR A 32 -16.16 -3.32 -12.76
CA THR A 32 -14.95 -2.60 -12.34
C THR A 32 -15.33 -1.56 -11.32
N ILE A 33 -14.83 -1.72 -10.09
CA ILE A 33 -15.00 -0.75 -9.02
C ILE A 33 -13.84 0.24 -9.11
N TYR A 34 -14.11 1.47 -9.51
CA TYR A 34 -13.04 2.47 -9.65
C TYR A 34 -12.45 2.86 -8.30
N HIS A 35 -13.28 2.98 -7.26
CA HIS A 35 -12.85 3.35 -5.92
C HIS A 35 -13.64 2.59 -4.87
N LEU A 36 -12.93 1.90 -3.96
CA LEU A 36 -13.51 1.24 -2.79
C LEU A 36 -12.88 1.79 -1.51
N ASP A 37 -13.70 2.42 -0.68
CA ASP A 37 -13.29 2.93 0.64
C ASP A 37 -13.75 2.03 1.78
N LEU A 38 -12.78 1.32 2.36
CA LEU A 38 -12.88 0.49 3.56
C LEU A 38 -12.11 1.11 4.74
N SER A 39 -11.82 2.41 4.71
CA SER A 39 -11.10 3.07 5.79
C SER A 39 -11.95 3.20 7.05
N ASN A 40 -11.28 3.15 8.21
CA ASN A 40 -11.90 3.34 9.53
C ASN A 40 -13.09 2.39 9.81
N LYS A 41 -13.00 1.12 9.39
CA LYS A 41 -14.04 0.10 9.60
C LYS A 41 -13.69 -0.88 10.72
N ASN A 42 -12.67 -0.58 11.53
CA ASN A 42 -12.15 -1.47 12.59
C ASN A 42 -11.76 -2.88 12.10
N LEU A 43 -11.37 -3.03 10.83
CA LEU A 43 -10.97 -4.32 10.26
C LEU A 43 -9.72 -4.85 10.98
N LYS A 44 -9.80 -6.06 11.53
CA LYS A 44 -8.67 -6.75 12.16
C LYS A 44 -7.85 -7.56 11.15
N THR A 45 -8.47 -7.96 10.05
CA THR A 45 -7.88 -8.76 8.98
C THR A 45 -8.11 -8.08 7.63
N GLN A 46 -7.18 -8.27 6.70
CA GLN A 46 -7.37 -7.85 5.32
C GLN A 46 -8.50 -8.69 4.69
N PRO A 47 -9.55 -8.06 4.11
CA PRO A 47 -10.58 -8.77 3.38
C PRO A 47 -9.99 -9.38 2.11
N ASP A 48 -10.50 -10.54 1.71
CA ASP A 48 -10.15 -11.12 0.42
C ASP A 48 -10.94 -10.44 -0.69
N LEU A 49 -10.24 -9.64 -1.49
CA LEU A 49 -10.81 -8.92 -2.63
C LEU A 49 -10.30 -9.47 -3.97
N SER A 50 -9.64 -10.61 -3.97
CA SER A 50 -8.97 -11.21 -5.14
C SER A 50 -9.89 -11.49 -6.34
N LYS A 51 -11.19 -11.69 -6.07
CA LYS A 51 -12.21 -11.93 -7.09
C LYS A 51 -12.74 -10.68 -7.77
N PHE A 52 -12.48 -9.50 -7.21
CA PHE A 52 -13.00 -8.23 -7.72
C PHE A 52 -11.98 -7.50 -8.58
N THR A 53 -12.45 -6.69 -9.52
CA THR A 53 -11.63 -5.73 -10.25
C THR A 53 -11.80 -4.36 -9.59
N ILE A 54 -10.76 -3.89 -8.90
CA ILE A 54 -10.78 -2.62 -8.17
C ILE A 54 -9.57 -1.80 -8.57
N ILE A 55 -9.78 -0.54 -8.98
CA ILE A 55 -8.69 0.33 -9.44
C ILE A 55 -8.04 1.08 -8.27
N GLU A 56 -8.84 1.56 -7.31
CA GLU A 56 -8.37 2.25 -6.12
C GLU A 56 -8.97 1.64 -4.85
N LEU A 57 -8.11 1.25 -3.90
CA LEU A 57 -8.51 0.67 -2.63
C LEU A 57 -7.95 1.48 -1.46
N ASN A 58 -8.86 2.04 -0.65
CA ASN A 58 -8.51 2.64 0.62
C ASN A 58 -8.92 1.71 1.77
N ILE A 59 -7.96 1.18 2.51
CA ILE A 59 -8.18 0.35 3.71
C ILE A 59 -7.46 0.91 4.94
N SER A 60 -7.20 2.22 4.91
CA SER A 60 -6.48 2.93 5.96
C SER A 60 -7.25 2.99 7.28
N LYS A 61 -6.57 3.36 8.38
CA LYS A 61 -7.18 3.57 9.70
C LYS A 61 -7.93 2.34 10.22
N ASN A 62 -7.39 1.15 9.96
CA ASN A 62 -7.91 -0.11 10.47
C ASN A 62 -6.95 -0.72 11.51
N ARG A 63 -7.13 -2.00 11.85
CA ARG A 63 -6.31 -2.72 12.84
C ARG A 63 -5.62 -3.93 12.21
N ILE A 64 -5.39 -3.91 10.90
CA ILE A 64 -4.81 -5.01 10.13
C ILE A 64 -3.35 -5.19 10.52
N ALA A 65 -2.96 -6.40 10.93
CA ALA A 65 -1.62 -6.70 11.41
C ALA A 65 -0.72 -7.40 10.37
N THR A 66 -1.33 -7.95 9.31
CA THR A 66 -0.66 -8.73 8.26
C THR A 66 -1.15 -8.27 6.89
N PHE A 67 -0.21 -8.08 5.97
CA PHE A 67 -0.51 -7.84 4.56
C PHE A 67 -0.42 -9.14 3.78
N GLU A 68 -1.38 -9.38 2.90
CA GLU A 68 -1.50 -10.57 2.08
C GLU A 68 -1.75 -10.15 0.63
N GLU A 69 -0.73 -10.26 -0.23
CA GLU A 69 -0.83 -9.82 -1.63
C GLU A 69 -1.91 -10.58 -2.42
N ASN A 70 -2.07 -11.88 -2.16
CA ASN A 70 -3.07 -12.73 -2.82
C ASN A 70 -4.51 -12.32 -2.55
N LYS A 71 -4.76 -11.48 -1.53
CA LYS A 71 -6.07 -10.91 -1.21
C LYS A 71 -6.32 -9.56 -1.89
N LEU A 72 -5.34 -9.02 -2.63
CA LEU A 72 -5.52 -7.79 -3.38
C LEU A 72 -6.42 -8.01 -4.60
N PRO A 73 -7.23 -7.01 -4.98
CA PRO A 73 -8.06 -7.07 -6.17
C PRO A 73 -7.23 -7.05 -7.46
N LYS A 74 -7.88 -7.49 -8.54
CA LYS A 74 -7.35 -7.38 -9.90
C LYS A 74 -7.38 -5.91 -10.36
N GLY A 75 -6.42 -5.51 -11.18
CA GLY A 75 -6.38 -4.18 -11.80
C GLY A 75 -6.03 -3.02 -10.85
N ILE A 76 -5.59 -3.29 -9.63
CA ILE A 76 -5.26 -2.27 -8.64
C ILE A 76 -4.11 -1.36 -9.11
N LYS A 77 -4.35 -0.05 -9.07
CA LYS A 77 -3.37 1.00 -9.38
C LYS A 77 -3.04 1.84 -8.15
N LYS A 78 -4.01 2.07 -7.26
CA LYS A 78 -3.82 2.88 -6.04
C LYS A 78 -4.23 2.11 -4.78
N LEU A 79 -3.33 2.07 -3.81
CA LEU A 79 -3.49 1.27 -2.59
C LEU A 79 -3.14 2.07 -1.34
N ASN A 80 -4.05 2.18 -0.38
CA ASN A 80 -3.81 2.86 0.89
C ASN A 80 -4.07 1.96 2.10
N PHE A 81 -3.00 1.46 2.71
CA PHE A 81 -2.98 0.69 3.96
C PHE A 81 -2.48 1.52 5.16
N SER A 82 -2.40 2.85 5.04
CA SER A 82 -1.86 3.69 6.11
C SER A 82 -2.64 3.58 7.43
N HIS A 83 -2.00 3.87 8.55
CA HIS A 83 -2.63 3.83 9.88
C HIS A 83 -3.25 2.45 10.20
N ASN A 84 -2.48 1.39 9.97
CA ASN A 84 -2.82 0.02 10.39
C ASN A 84 -1.81 -0.48 11.45
N LYS A 85 -1.73 -1.79 11.66
CA LYS A 85 -0.81 -2.43 12.61
C LYS A 85 0.16 -3.40 11.92
N ILE A 86 0.40 -3.23 10.62
CA ILE A 86 1.24 -4.14 9.83
C ILE A 86 2.65 -4.10 10.39
N SER A 87 3.14 -5.22 10.92
CA SER A 87 4.35 -5.24 11.78
C SER A 87 5.51 -6.09 11.25
N LYS A 88 5.26 -6.88 10.21
CA LYS A 88 6.26 -7.78 9.61
C LYS A 88 6.78 -7.20 8.30
N LYS A 89 6.62 -7.96 7.23
CA LYS A 89 7.05 -7.67 5.87
C LYS A 89 5.84 -7.38 4.99
N VAL A 90 5.99 -6.45 4.06
CA VAL A 90 5.12 -6.32 2.89
C VAL A 90 5.91 -6.83 1.70
N ILE A 91 5.34 -7.78 0.97
CA ILE A 91 5.96 -8.39 -0.21
C ILE A 91 4.96 -8.32 -1.35
N PHE A 92 5.39 -7.72 -2.46
CA PHE A 92 4.76 -7.86 -3.76
C PHE A 92 5.62 -8.81 -4.60
N LYS A 93 5.06 -9.97 -4.95
CA LYS A 93 5.68 -10.99 -5.81
C LYS A 93 5.29 -10.78 -7.27
N GLU A 94 4.05 -10.38 -7.51
CA GLU A 94 3.51 -10.17 -8.84
C GLU A 94 3.84 -8.75 -9.33
N GLU A 95 4.23 -8.62 -10.60
CA GLU A 95 4.35 -7.30 -11.23
C GLU A 95 2.96 -6.70 -11.43
N ARG A 96 2.79 -5.45 -10.99
CA ARG A 96 1.54 -4.69 -11.01
C ARG A 96 1.83 -3.26 -11.45
N ASP A 97 0.92 -2.69 -12.23
CA ASP A 97 0.93 -1.28 -12.65
C ASP A 97 0.48 -0.36 -11.49
N LEU A 98 1.31 -0.28 -10.44
CA LEU A 98 1.04 0.50 -9.23
C LEU A 98 1.48 1.95 -9.42
N GLU A 99 0.51 2.86 -9.33
CA GLU A 99 0.74 4.30 -9.46
C GLU A 99 0.96 4.97 -8.10
N SER A 100 0.20 4.57 -7.08
CA SER A 100 0.28 5.17 -5.74
C SER A 100 0.06 4.15 -4.65
N VAL A 101 1.03 3.99 -3.76
CA VAL A 101 0.95 3.04 -2.64
C VAL A 101 1.34 3.74 -1.34
N ASN A 102 0.48 3.60 -0.33
CA ASN A 102 0.69 4.20 0.98
C ASN A 102 0.59 3.14 2.09
N PHE A 103 1.71 2.85 2.73
CA PHE A 103 1.83 2.01 3.92
C PHE A 103 2.30 2.80 5.15
N SER A 104 2.22 4.13 5.12
CA SER A 104 2.68 4.97 6.23
C SER A 104 1.95 4.69 7.55
N ASN A 105 2.58 5.04 8.67
CA ASN A 105 1.97 4.90 10.00
C ASN A 105 1.56 3.43 10.28
N ASN A 106 2.50 2.52 10.07
CA ASN A 106 2.39 1.11 10.43
C ASN A 106 3.55 0.75 11.37
N LYS A 107 3.91 -0.53 11.46
CA LYS A 107 5.02 -1.04 12.28
C LYS A 107 5.96 -1.91 11.44
N MET A 108 5.96 -1.74 10.12
CA MET A 108 6.65 -2.62 9.17
C MET A 108 8.15 -2.61 9.40
N LYS A 109 8.78 -3.77 9.30
CA LYS A 109 10.25 -3.92 9.35
C LYS A 109 10.88 -4.03 7.98
N SER A 110 10.13 -4.49 6.98
CA SER A 110 10.67 -4.69 5.64
C SER A 110 9.63 -4.46 4.55
N PHE A 111 10.09 -3.96 3.40
CA PHE A 111 9.30 -3.82 2.18
C PHE A 111 10.06 -4.45 1.01
N PHE A 112 9.39 -5.32 0.25
CA PHE A 112 9.98 -6.02 -0.89
C PHE A 112 9.05 -5.91 -2.10
N TYR A 113 9.58 -5.37 -3.19
CA TYR A 113 8.91 -5.41 -4.49
C TYR A 113 9.99 -5.52 -5.58
N PRO A 114 10.67 -6.68 -5.72
CA PRO A 114 11.87 -6.80 -6.54
C PRO A 114 11.62 -6.73 -8.05
N ASN A 115 10.39 -6.98 -8.50
CA ASN A 115 10.04 -7.12 -9.92
C ASN A 115 9.17 -5.96 -10.46
N GLY A 116 8.96 -4.90 -9.69
CA GLY A 116 8.10 -3.81 -10.15
C GLY A 116 8.43 -2.45 -9.56
N ILE A 117 7.78 -1.44 -10.11
CA ILE A 117 7.98 -0.04 -9.74
C ILE A 117 6.65 0.54 -9.26
N ILE A 118 6.73 1.41 -8.26
CA ILE A 118 5.60 2.21 -7.80
C ILE A 118 5.94 3.66 -8.08
N LYS A 119 5.09 4.39 -8.83
CA LYS A 119 5.39 5.80 -9.16
C LYS A 119 5.47 6.67 -7.90
N ASN A 120 4.53 6.51 -6.97
CA ASN A 120 4.49 7.23 -5.70
C ASN A 120 4.34 6.26 -4.53
N LEU A 121 5.38 6.15 -3.71
CA LEU A 121 5.45 5.20 -2.61
C LEU A 121 5.70 5.90 -1.28
N ASN A 122 4.77 5.73 -0.33
CA ASN A 122 4.92 6.25 1.03
C ASN A 122 5.00 5.10 2.05
N LEU A 123 6.18 4.97 2.65
CA LEU A 123 6.54 4.03 3.71
C LEU A 123 6.91 4.73 5.03
N SER A 124 6.65 6.03 5.15
CA SER A 124 7.03 6.83 6.32
C SER A 124 6.40 6.33 7.63
N ASN A 125 7.00 6.67 8.77
CA ASN A 125 6.47 6.34 10.09
C ASN A 125 6.25 4.83 10.26
N ASN A 126 7.32 4.07 10.04
CA ASN A 126 7.35 2.62 10.20
C ASN A 126 8.55 2.23 11.10
N LYS A 127 8.93 0.95 11.08
CA LYS A 127 10.11 0.44 11.78
C LYS A 127 11.06 -0.23 10.78
N LEU A 128 11.12 0.30 9.55
CA LEU A 128 11.86 -0.32 8.46
C LEU A 128 13.32 -0.46 8.84
N VAL A 129 13.87 -1.62 8.49
CA VAL A 129 15.29 -1.95 8.56
C VAL A 129 15.81 -2.24 7.16
N THR A 130 14.95 -2.72 6.26
CA THR A 130 15.35 -3.13 4.91
C THR A 130 14.26 -2.80 3.89
N ILE A 131 14.68 -2.34 2.72
CA ILE A 131 13.83 -2.18 1.54
C ILE A 131 14.55 -2.87 0.38
N GLN A 132 13.83 -3.67 -0.41
CA GLN A 132 14.35 -4.26 -1.64
C GLN A 132 13.45 -3.88 -2.82
N MET A 133 14.06 -3.33 -3.85
CA MET A 133 13.43 -2.87 -5.08
C MET A 133 14.32 -3.23 -6.27
N PRO A 134 13.78 -3.25 -7.51
CA PRO A 134 14.59 -3.50 -8.69
C PRO A 134 15.67 -2.44 -8.88
N LEU A 135 16.72 -2.83 -9.61
CA LEU A 135 17.84 -1.96 -9.98
C LEU A 135 17.67 -1.45 -11.43
N TYR A 136 16.47 -1.01 -11.81
CA TYR A 136 16.22 -0.47 -13.15
C TYR A 136 16.86 0.93 -13.29
N ASN A 137 17.73 1.12 -14.28
CA ASN A 137 18.39 2.40 -14.55
C ASN A 137 17.64 3.26 -15.60
N ASP A 138 16.78 2.64 -16.40
CA ASP A 138 16.01 3.21 -17.51
C ASP A 138 14.60 3.64 -17.09
N LYS A 139 14.01 2.96 -16.12
CA LYS A 139 12.69 3.33 -15.58
C LYS A 139 12.80 4.49 -14.58
N ARG A 140 11.69 5.23 -14.41
CA ARG A 140 11.59 6.37 -13.49
C ARG A 140 10.31 6.26 -12.66
N ALA A 141 10.42 6.59 -11.38
CA ALA A 141 9.32 6.82 -10.45
C ALA A 141 9.44 8.24 -9.89
N ASP A 142 8.36 8.75 -9.31
CA ASP A 142 8.30 10.14 -8.89
C ASP A 142 8.79 10.31 -7.46
N THR A 143 8.15 9.64 -6.49
CA THR A 143 8.42 9.88 -5.06
C THR A 143 8.56 8.60 -4.26
N LEU A 144 9.62 8.51 -3.47
CA LEU A 144 9.77 7.57 -2.37
C LEU A 144 9.85 8.34 -1.05
N ASN A 145 8.91 8.06 -0.13
CA ASN A 145 8.95 8.60 1.22
C ASN A 145 9.20 7.47 2.23
N VAL A 146 10.35 7.53 2.91
CA VAL A 146 10.77 6.60 3.97
C VAL A 146 11.07 7.31 5.28
N ALA A 147 10.63 8.57 5.43
CA ALA A 147 10.89 9.37 6.62
C ALA A 147 10.43 8.66 7.91
N ASN A 148 11.10 8.96 9.03
CA ASN A 148 10.78 8.38 10.34
C ASN A 148 10.85 6.83 10.33
N ASN A 149 11.95 6.29 9.78
CA ASN A 149 12.35 4.90 9.90
C ASN A 149 13.77 4.85 10.50
N PRO A 150 13.93 5.06 11.82
CA PRO A 150 15.24 5.32 12.43
C PRO A 150 16.17 4.10 12.43
N LYS A 151 15.69 2.92 12.06
CA LYS A 151 16.51 1.70 11.93
C LYS A 151 16.82 1.33 10.50
N LEU A 152 16.33 2.10 9.53
CA LEU A 152 16.63 1.90 8.13
C LEU A 152 18.04 2.44 7.91
N GLU A 153 19.00 1.53 7.90
CA GLU A 153 20.39 1.86 7.58
C GLU A 153 20.55 1.92 6.06
N THR A 154 21.21 2.97 5.60
CA THR A 154 21.52 3.21 4.19
C THR A 154 22.96 2.80 3.92
N THR A 155 23.37 1.61 4.37
CA THR A 155 24.77 1.19 4.20
C THR A 155 25.02 0.79 2.74
N GLU A 156 26.19 1.18 2.24
CA GLU A 156 26.65 1.00 0.85
C GLU A 156 26.72 -0.48 0.40
N ILE A 157 26.49 -1.45 1.30
CA ILE A 157 26.69 -2.89 1.09
C ILE A 157 25.57 -3.54 0.26
N ASN A 158 24.59 -2.78 -0.25
CA ASN A 158 23.68 -3.22 -1.32
C ASN A 158 23.94 -2.55 -2.67
N ASN A 159 25.13 -1.96 -2.86
CA ASN A 159 25.73 -1.54 -4.13
C ASN A 159 24.88 -0.71 -5.12
N ILE A 160 23.79 -0.09 -4.66
CA ILE A 160 23.17 1.09 -5.24
C ILE A 160 22.65 1.88 -4.03
N GLY A 161 22.94 3.19 -3.96
CA GLY A 161 22.21 4.07 -3.04
C GLY A 161 20.70 3.93 -3.21
N PHE A 162 19.90 4.59 -2.37
CA PHE A 162 18.43 4.64 -2.52
C PHE A 162 17.97 4.56 -3.98
N PRO A 163 16.95 3.74 -4.31
CA PRO A 163 16.61 3.37 -5.68
C PRO A 163 16.65 4.60 -6.60
N ARG A 164 17.70 4.67 -7.43
CA ARG A 164 18.07 5.87 -8.23
C ARG A 164 17.02 6.23 -9.27
N PHE A 165 16.05 5.34 -9.49
CA PHE A 165 14.92 5.58 -10.37
C PHE A 165 13.87 6.53 -9.77
N TYR A 166 13.84 6.77 -8.45
CA TYR A 166 12.96 7.79 -7.88
C TYR A 166 13.55 9.19 -8.06
N LYS A 167 12.74 10.10 -8.63
CA LYS A 167 13.12 11.51 -8.78
C LYS A 167 13.24 12.22 -7.43
N THR A 168 12.36 11.90 -6.49
CA THR A 168 12.27 12.53 -5.18
C THR A 168 12.38 11.49 -4.08
N LEU A 169 13.29 11.73 -3.13
CA LEU A 169 13.44 10.93 -1.92
C LEU A 169 13.17 11.79 -0.68
N ILE A 170 12.23 11.35 0.16
CA ILE A 170 11.94 11.96 1.47
C ILE A 170 12.38 10.98 2.54
N ASN A 171 13.45 11.30 3.28
CA ASN A 171 14.12 10.34 4.15
C ASN A 171 14.67 10.93 5.46
N PHE A 172 14.11 12.04 5.95
CA PHE A 172 14.53 12.60 7.24
C PHE A 172 14.26 11.63 8.41
N SER A 173 15.05 11.75 9.48
CA SER A 173 14.98 10.88 10.67
C SER A 173 15.23 9.39 10.40
N ILE A 174 16.11 9.08 9.45
CA ILE A 174 16.76 7.77 9.30
C ILE A 174 18.13 7.78 9.98
N ASN A 175 18.64 6.61 10.39
CA ASN A 175 19.99 6.52 10.95
C ASN A 175 21.01 6.47 9.82
N THR A 176 21.69 7.59 9.57
CA THR A 176 22.86 7.66 8.71
C THR A 176 24.09 7.36 9.57
N LYS A 177 24.54 6.10 9.56
CA LYS A 177 25.91 5.80 10.02
C LYS A 177 26.84 6.28 8.92
N ASN A 178 27.48 7.43 9.15
CA ASN A 178 28.64 7.89 8.39
C ASN A 178 29.82 6.96 8.63
#